data_AF-T1IGX9-F1
#
_entry.id   AF-T1IGX9-F1
#
_cell.length_a   1.000
_cell.length_b   1.000
_cell.length_c   1.000
_cell.angle_alpha   90.00
_cell.angle_beta   90.00
_cell.angle_gamma   90.00
#
_symmetry.space_group_name_H-M   'P 1'
#
loop_
_entity.id
_entity.type
_entity.pdbx_description
1 polymer ?
#
loop_
_entity_poly.entity_id
_entity_poly.type
_entity_poly.pdbx_seq_one_letter_code
_entity_poly.pdbx_strand_id
1 'polypeptide(L)'
;MAEQIVSDDLTLNSDILQRILTHKNVSKLKVAIISIAGPFRKGKSFLLNFFIRYLRRNCSPDWLTVDLDEDMQGFHWMEGADADTRGVWLWPEPFIVDDVAIF
;
A
#
# COMPACT_ATOMS: atom_id res chain seq x y z
N MET A 1 -7.21 -5.16 -0.48
CA MET A 1 -6.76 -5.31 0.92
C MET A 1 -5.27 -5.64 0.87
N ALA A 2 -4.44 -4.99 1.69
CA ALA A 2 -2.99 -5.27 1.73
C ALA A 2 -2.72 -6.69 2.24
N GLU A 3 -1.60 -7.28 1.83
CA GLU A 3 -1.19 -8.63 2.25
C GLU A 3 0.05 -8.56 3.16
N GLN A 4 0.03 -9.32 4.26
CA GLN A 4 1.18 -9.40 5.17
C GLN A 4 2.26 -10.28 4.54
N ILE A 5 3.47 -9.74 4.42
CA ILE A 5 4.63 -10.43 3.85
C ILE A 5 5.66 -10.86 4.90
N VAL A 6 5.59 -10.32 6.12
CA VAL A 6 6.48 -10.68 7.25
C VAL A 6 5.69 -10.83 8.57
N SER A 7 5.94 -11.88 9.36
CA SER A 7 5.27 -12.18 10.66
C SER A 7 6.13 -11.90 11.92
N ASP A 8 5.59 -12.22 13.12
CA ASP A 8 6.21 -11.96 14.45
C ASP A 8 7.52 -12.76 14.68
N ASP A 9 7.59 -14.02 14.22
CA ASP A 9 8.86 -14.63 13.81
C ASP A 9 9.14 -14.15 12.40
N LEU A 10 10.34 -13.60 12.11
CA LEU A 10 10.70 -13.01 10.80
C LEU A 10 10.68 -14.07 9.68
N THR A 11 9.49 -14.46 9.24
CA THR A 11 9.25 -15.38 8.14
C THR A 11 8.72 -14.59 6.96
N LEU A 12 9.34 -14.78 5.80
CA LEU A 12 8.92 -14.15 4.55
C LEU A 12 7.92 -15.06 3.85
N ASN A 13 6.77 -14.50 3.46
CA ASN A 13 5.88 -15.19 2.53
C ASN A 13 6.37 -15.01 1.09
N SER A 14 7.33 -15.85 0.68
CA SER A 14 7.97 -15.80 -0.63
C SER A 14 6.98 -16.00 -1.78
N ASP A 15 5.96 -16.85 -1.60
CA ASP A 15 4.97 -17.16 -2.63
C ASP A 15 4.11 -15.92 -2.95
N ILE A 16 3.65 -15.22 -1.90
CA ILE A 16 2.89 -13.97 -2.05
C ILE A 16 3.77 -12.90 -2.71
N LEU A 17 4.99 -12.70 -2.20
CA LEU A 17 5.88 -11.67 -2.72
C LEU A 17 6.22 -11.92 -4.19
N GLN A 18 6.53 -13.17 -4.54
CA GLN A 18 6.81 -13.56 -5.92
C GLN A 18 5.59 -13.30 -6.82
N ARG A 19 4.38 -13.67 -6.37
CA ARG A 19 3.14 -13.43 -7.13
C ARG A 19 2.93 -11.95 -7.42
N ILE A 20 3.17 -11.08 -6.43
CA ILE A 20 2.97 -9.63 -6.58
C ILE A 20 4.02 -9.03 -7.53
N LEU A 21 5.31 -9.35 -7.33
CA LEU A 21 6.40 -8.71 -8.08
C LEU A 21 6.63 -9.29 -9.49
N THR A 22 6.24 -10.54 -9.73
CA THR A 22 6.41 -11.20 -11.04
C THR A 22 5.18 -11.14 -11.94
N HIS A 23 4.15 -10.39 -11.53
CA HIS A 23 2.95 -10.23 -12.34
C HIS A 23 3.31 -9.69 -13.75
N LYS A 24 2.64 -10.21 -14.79
CA LYS A 24 2.96 -9.90 -16.20
C LYS A 24 2.99 -8.39 -16.49
N ASN A 25 2.14 -7.63 -15.79
CA ASN A 25 2.01 -6.19 -15.93
C ASN A 25 3.21 -5.40 -15.35
N VAL A 26 4.08 -6.04 -14.55
CA VAL A 26 5.21 -5.39 -13.84
C VAL A 26 6.57 -5.81 -14.40
N SER A 27 6.67 -7.02 -14.97
CA SER A 27 7.93 -7.66 -15.36
C SER A 27 8.89 -6.84 -16.26
N LYS A 28 8.40 -5.81 -16.94
CA LYS A 28 9.18 -4.94 -17.85
C LYS A 28 9.26 -3.48 -17.39
N LEU A 29 8.67 -3.15 -16.24
CA LEU A 29 8.62 -1.80 -15.70
C LEU A 29 9.72 -1.60 -14.65
N LYS A 30 10.12 -0.35 -14.45
CA LYS A 30 10.89 0.03 -13.26
C LYS A 30 10.01 -0.15 -12.03
N VAL A 31 10.62 -0.40 -10.87
CA VAL A 31 9.88 -0.58 -9.62
C VAL A 31 10.22 0.55 -8.66
N ALA A 32 9.20 1.16 -8.08
CA ALA A 32 9.31 2.08 -6.96
C ALA A 32 8.56 1.49 -5.76
N ILE A 33 9.17 1.52 -4.58
CA ILE A 33 8.57 1.03 -3.33
C ILE A 33 8.42 2.22 -2.38
N ILE A 34 7.19 2.51 -1.96
CA ILE A 34 6.89 3.54 -0.97
C ILE A 34 6.65 2.87 0.36
N SER A 35 7.57 3.06 1.30
CA SER A 35 7.47 2.49 2.65
C SER A 35 7.31 3.59 3.71
N ILE A 36 6.43 3.35 4.67
CA ILE A 36 6.27 4.21 5.85
C ILE A 36 6.53 3.37 7.09
N ALA A 37 7.64 3.67 7.77
CA ALA A 37 8.02 3.06 9.04
C ALA A 37 7.96 4.09 10.17
N GLY A 38 7.70 3.63 11.40
CA GLY A 38 7.69 4.50 12.56
C GLY A 38 6.85 3.95 13.72
N PRO A 39 6.78 4.70 14.84
CA PRO A 39 6.13 4.26 16.07
C PRO A 39 4.67 3.83 15.86
N PHE A 40 4.21 2.93 16.72
CA PHE A 40 2.82 2.47 16.71
C PHE A 40 1.83 3.61 17.01
N ARG A 41 0.60 3.54 16.44
CA ARG A 41 -0.46 4.58 16.52
C ARG A 41 -0.05 6.01 16.09
N LYS A 42 0.75 6.17 15.03
CA LYS A 42 1.06 7.48 14.42
C LYS A 42 0.43 7.72 13.05
N GLY A 43 -0.68 7.05 12.76
CA GLY A 43 -1.46 7.31 11.52
C GLY A 43 -0.79 6.85 10.22
N LYS A 44 0.11 5.85 10.27
CA LYS A 44 0.83 5.36 9.08
C LYS A 44 -0.11 4.79 8.01
N SER A 45 -1.00 3.86 8.39
CA SER A 45 -2.00 3.28 7.46
C SER A 45 -2.95 4.34 6.92
N PHE A 46 -3.35 5.30 7.76
CA PHE A 46 -4.15 6.45 7.35
C PHE A 46 -3.44 7.28 6.26
N LEU A 47 -2.15 7.60 6.44
CA LEU A 47 -1.37 8.30 5.42
C LEU A 47 -1.20 7.48 4.13
N LEU A 48 -0.94 6.16 4.23
CA LEU A 48 -0.85 5.28 3.06
C LEU A 48 -2.15 5.28 2.24
N ASN A 49 -3.32 5.39 2.89
CA ASN A 49 -4.60 5.47 2.20
C ASN A 49 -4.74 6.76 1.36
N PHE A 50 -4.10 7.86 1.75
CA PHE A 50 -4.01 9.06 0.87
C PHE A 50 -3.17 8.79 -0.36
N PHE A 51 -2.05 8.07 -0.24
CA PHE A 51 -1.23 7.70 -1.40
C PHE A 51 -1.99 6.78 -2.36
N ILE A 52 -2.71 5.79 -1.83
CA ILE A 52 -3.60 4.94 -2.63
C ILE A 52 -4.66 5.79 -3.35
N ARG A 53 -5.31 6.73 -2.65
CA ARG A 53 -6.31 7.62 -3.26
C ARG A 53 -5.70 8.46 -4.38
N TYR A 54 -4.54 9.08 -4.14
CA TYR A 54 -3.82 9.86 -5.14
C TYR A 54 -3.49 9.05 -6.39
N LEU A 55 -2.92 7.86 -6.20
CA LEU A 55 -2.52 6.97 -7.31
C LEU A 55 -3.73 6.42 -8.08
N ARG A 56 -4.82 6.05 -7.39
CA ARG A 56 -6.08 5.63 -8.02
C ARG A 56 -6.74 6.71 -8.87
N ARG A 57 -6.51 7.98 -8.52
CA ARG A 57 -7.02 9.15 -9.25
C ARG A 57 -6.01 9.62 -10.31
N ASN A 58 -5.11 8.75 -10.77
CA ASN A 58 -4.12 9.03 -11.82
C ASN A 58 -3.29 10.30 -11.54
N CYS A 59 -2.92 10.52 -10.28
CA CYS A 59 -2.10 11.68 -9.89
C CYS A 59 -2.76 13.04 -10.21
N SER A 60 -4.09 13.08 -10.31
CA SER A 60 -4.83 14.30 -10.64
C SER A 60 -4.61 15.40 -9.58
N PRO A 61 -4.49 16.68 -9.95
CA PRO A 61 -4.31 17.78 -8.99
C PRO A 61 -5.47 17.95 -8.00
N ASP A 62 -6.67 17.49 -8.35
CA ASP A 62 -7.90 17.59 -7.55
C ASP A 62 -8.21 16.31 -6.74
N TRP A 63 -7.30 15.33 -6.71
CA TRP A 63 -7.47 14.01 -6.09
C TRP A 63 -7.98 14.03 -4.64
N LEU A 64 -7.67 15.10 -3.89
CA LEU A 64 -8.03 15.27 -2.50
C LEU A 64 -9.44 15.86 -2.34
N THR A 65 -9.89 16.66 -3.31
CA THR A 65 -11.09 17.49 -3.21
C THR A 65 -12.32 16.90 -3.91
N VAL A 66 -12.12 15.92 -4.80
CA VAL A 66 -13.19 15.21 -5.50
C VAL A 66 -13.69 14.05 -4.63
N ASP A 67 -15.00 13.81 -4.61
CA ASP A 67 -15.67 12.70 -3.89
C ASP A 67 -15.28 12.63 -2.41
N LEU A 68 -15.36 13.76 -1.69
CA LEU A 68 -15.03 13.85 -0.27
C LEU A 68 -15.84 12.89 0.63
N ASP A 69 -17.03 12.51 0.16
CA ASP A 69 -17.92 11.58 0.86
C ASP A 69 -17.57 10.09 0.62
N GLU A 70 -16.59 9.79 -0.25
CA GLU A 70 -16.14 8.42 -0.50
C GLU A 70 -15.23 7.91 0.63
N ASP A 71 -15.62 6.78 1.22
CA ASP A 71 -14.84 6.08 2.25
C ASP A 71 -13.41 5.76 1.78
N MET A 72 -12.44 5.99 2.66
CA MET A 72 -11.04 5.63 2.37
C MET A 72 -10.84 4.11 2.31
N GLN A 73 -10.81 3.59 1.08
CA GLN A 73 -10.50 2.19 0.77
C GLN A 73 -8.98 1.98 0.71
N GLY A 74 -8.42 1.01 1.44
CA GLY A 74 -6.97 0.77 1.42
C GLY A 74 -6.45 -0.20 2.48
N PHE A 75 -5.34 0.17 3.11
CA PHE A 75 -4.82 -0.50 4.30
C PHE A 75 -5.85 -0.40 5.43
N HIS A 76 -6.06 -1.51 6.14
CA HIS A 76 -6.91 -1.51 7.31
C HIS A 76 -6.36 -0.56 8.37
N TRP A 77 -7.26 0.20 8.98
CA TRP A 77 -6.97 1.10 10.07
C TRP A 77 -8.21 1.20 10.96
N MET A 78 -8.02 1.10 12.27
CA MET A 78 -9.06 1.39 13.27
C MET A 78 -8.64 2.52 14.20
N GLU A 79 -9.58 3.37 14.59
CA GLU A 79 -9.43 4.21 15.78
C GLU A 79 -9.40 3.31 17.04
N GLY A 80 -8.37 3.42 17.89
CA GLY A 80 -8.23 2.58 19.08
C GLY A 80 -6.79 2.45 19.60
N ALA A 81 -6.57 1.60 20.61
CA ALA A 81 -5.25 1.41 21.25
C ALA A 81 -4.48 0.16 20.78
N ASP A 82 -5.15 -0.86 20.23
CA ASP A 82 -4.53 -2.17 19.93
C ASP A 82 -3.63 -2.22 18.68
N ALA A 83 -2.57 -3.04 18.68
CA ALA A 83 -1.70 -3.21 17.52
C ALA A 83 -2.44 -3.71 16.27
N ASP A 84 -2.63 -2.85 15.25
CA ASP A 84 -3.41 -3.18 14.05
C ASP A 84 -2.56 -3.81 12.94
N THR A 85 -1.37 -3.25 12.67
CA THR A 85 -0.40 -3.77 11.69
C THR A 85 0.84 -4.31 12.39
N ARG A 86 1.07 -5.63 12.32
CA ARG A 86 2.35 -6.27 12.70
C ARG A 86 3.12 -6.73 11.48
N GLY A 87 4.44 -6.69 11.54
CA GLY A 87 5.32 -7.05 10.42
C GLY A 87 5.24 -6.06 9.25
N VAL A 88 5.51 -6.56 8.04
CA VAL A 88 5.54 -5.77 6.80
C VAL A 88 4.35 -6.16 5.93
N TRP A 89 3.66 -5.16 5.38
CA TRP A 89 2.50 -5.32 4.52
C TRP A 89 2.81 -4.72 3.15
N LEU A 90 2.35 -5.38 2.10
CA LEU A 90 2.50 -4.93 0.71
C LEU A 90 1.14 -4.77 0.06
N TRP A 91 0.98 -3.72 -0.73
CA TRP A 91 -0.22 -3.57 -1.56
C TRP A 91 -0.13 -4.54 -2.76
N PRO A 92 -1.15 -5.39 -2.99
CA PRO A 92 -1.00 -6.53 -3.91
C PRO A 92 -1.06 -6.15 -5.39
N GLU A 93 -1.59 -4.98 -5.72
CA GLU A 93 -1.77 -4.52 -7.09
C GLU A 93 -0.92 -3.26 -7.36
N PRO A 94 0.04 -3.29 -8.29
CA PRO A 94 0.88 -2.14 -8.58
C PRO A 94 0.07 -0.98 -9.18
N PHE A 95 0.41 0.25 -8.79
CA PHE A 95 -0.02 1.44 -9.52
C PHE A 95 0.98 1.71 -10.64
N ILE A 96 0.51 1.77 -11.89
CA ILE A 96 1.38 2.02 -13.05
C ILE A 96 1.32 3.50 -13.38
N VAL A 97 2.46 4.19 -13.24
CA VAL A 97 2.65 5.58 -13.65
C VAL A 97 3.81 5.61 -14.64
N ASP A 98 3.51 5.98 -15.89
CA ASP A 98 4.45 5.91 -17.01
C ASP A 98 5.10 4.52 -17.14
N ASP A 99 6.43 4.42 -16.97
CA ASP A 99 7.20 3.17 -17.03
C ASP A 99 7.55 2.60 -15.64
N VAL A 100 6.86 3.05 -14.60
CA VAL A 100 7.12 2.70 -13.19
C VAL A 100 5.91 2.00 -12.57
N ALA A 101 6.14 0.81 -12.02
CA ALA A 101 5.23 0.13 -11.11
C ALA A 101 5.52 0.57 -9.67
N ILE A 102 4.53 1.18 -9.03
CA ILE A 102 4.59 1.68 -7.67
C ILE A 102 3.87 0.71 -6.73
N PHE A 103 4.57 0.28 -5.69
CA PHE A 103 4.06 -0.55 -4.60
C PHE A 103 4.13 0.18 -3.25
#